data_AF-A0A4V4HDR8-F1
#
_entry.id   AF-A0A4V4HDR8-F1
#
_cell.length_a   1.000
_cell.length_b   1.000
_cell.length_c   1.000
_cell.angle_alpha   90.00
_cell.angle_beta   90.00
_cell.angle_gamma   90.00
#
_symmetry.space_group_name_H-M   'P 1'
#
loop_
_entity.id
_entity.type
_entity.pdbx_description
1 polymer ?
#
loop_
_entity_poly.entity_id
_entity_poly.type
_entity_poly.pdbx_seq_one_letter_code
_entity_poly.pdbx_strand_id
1 'polypeptide(L)'
;MLLRNDARRARDDYLDIALSLPFQTEVNTGFGVLAKVYLDALTHMNNGTRVRDPYAENVAYYKEMALEICEETFPGVKYPKQEVERGFRFWDVTLLAMRQLHSEGAVLQELIDQFEAAEAWLKPMRP
;
A
#
# COMPACT_ATOMS: atom_id res chain seq x y z
N MET A 1 7.67 5.62 10.40
CA MET A 1 8.29 4.43 11.01
C MET A 1 7.32 3.23 11.05
N LEU A 2 6.07 3.41 11.52
CA LEU A 2 5.07 2.33 11.56
C LEU A 2 4.63 1.84 10.16
N LEU A 3 4.29 2.77 9.26
CA LEU A 3 3.78 2.45 7.91
C LEU A 3 4.84 1.98 6.91
N ARG A 4 6.12 2.21 7.19
CA ARG A 4 7.27 1.76 6.38
C ARG A 4 7.95 0.51 6.97
N ASN A 5 7.43 -0.01 8.08
CA ASN A 5 8.00 -1.12 8.85
C ASN A 5 9.43 -0.88 9.42
N ASP A 6 9.89 0.37 9.45
CA ASP A 6 11.21 0.77 9.96
C ASP A 6 11.29 0.87 11.50
N ALA A 7 10.18 0.64 12.23
CA ALA A 7 10.15 0.65 13.69
C ALA A 7 10.04 -0.75 14.29
N ARG A 8 10.84 -1.02 15.33
CA ARG A 8 10.58 -2.13 16.25
C ARG A 8 9.26 -1.89 16.98
N ARG A 9 8.28 -2.76 16.74
CA ARG A 9 6.99 -2.71 17.41
C ARG A 9 7.18 -3.11 18.87
N ALA A 10 6.55 -2.40 19.81
CA ALA A 10 6.68 -2.61 21.26
C ALA A 10 6.00 -3.89 21.77
N ARG A 11 5.33 -4.63 20.88
CA ARG A 11 4.49 -5.78 21.19
C ARG A 11 4.77 -6.86 20.14
N ASP A 12 4.91 -8.09 20.59
CA ASP A 12 5.24 -9.25 19.74
C ASP A 12 3.98 -10.02 19.29
N ASP A 13 2.81 -9.69 19.86
CA ASP A 13 1.52 -10.35 19.67
C ASP A 13 0.67 -9.74 18.54
N TYR A 14 1.18 -8.77 17.78
CA TYR A 14 0.40 -8.13 16.70
C TYR A 14 -0.03 -9.12 15.62
N LEU A 15 0.76 -10.17 15.36
CA LEU A 15 0.38 -11.21 14.42
C LEU A 15 -0.79 -12.04 14.97
N ASP A 16 -0.78 -12.39 16.25
CA ASP A 16 -1.86 -13.14 16.90
C ASP A 16 -3.13 -12.31 17.03
N ILE A 17 -3.01 -10.99 17.29
CA ILE A 17 -4.14 -10.06 17.28
C ILE A 17 -4.72 -9.92 15.88
N ALA A 18 -3.87 -9.74 14.86
CA ALA A 18 -4.33 -9.69 13.48
C ALA A 18 -5.05 -11.00 13.11
N LEU A 19 -4.45 -12.15 13.44
CA LEU A 19 -5.00 -13.49 13.18
C LEU A 19 -6.28 -13.80 13.96
N SER A 20 -6.51 -13.16 15.11
CA SER A 20 -7.72 -13.33 15.93
C SER A 20 -8.85 -12.37 15.57
N LEU A 21 -8.56 -11.29 14.84
CA LEU A 21 -9.60 -10.44 14.27
C LEU A 21 -10.20 -11.13 13.03
N PRO A 22 -11.53 -11.16 12.88
CA PRO A 22 -12.18 -11.78 11.73
C PRO A 22 -11.89 -10.97 10.46
N PHE A 23 -10.79 -11.32 9.79
CA PHE A 23 -10.34 -10.75 8.50
C PHE A 23 -11.46 -10.71 7.45
N GLN A 24 -12.42 -11.62 7.58
CA GLN A 24 -13.57 -11.77 6.69
C GLN A 24 -14.59 -10.62 6.80
N THR A 25 -14.54 -9.82 7.87
CA THR A 25 -15.45 -8.68 8.07
C THR A 25 -14.84 -7.32 7.72
N GLU A 26 -13.52 -7.26 7.51
CA GLU A 26 -12.80 -6.02 7.18
C GLU A 26 -12.51 -5.96 5.69
N VAL A 27 -13.35 -5.23 4.95
CA VAL A 27 -13.29 -5.07 3.49
C VAL A 27 -11.91 -4.59 3.02
N ASN A 28 -11.17 -3.83 3.85
CA ASN A 28 -9.85 -3.33 3.49
C ASN A 28 -8.75 -4.40 3.56
N THR A 29 -8.99 -5.56 4.20
CA THR A 29 -8.00 -6.64 4.28
C THR A 29 -7.71 -7.23 2.89
N GLY A 30 -8.75 -7.44 2.09
CA GLY A 30 -8.59 -7.96 0.72
C GLY A 30 -7.77 -7.01 -0.17
N PHE A 31 -8.03 -5.70 -0.07
CA PHE A 31 -7.22 -4.71 -0.77
C PHE A 31 -5.77 -4.69 -0.25
N GLY A 32 -5.56 -4.76 1.06
CA GLY A 32 -4.21 -4.81 1.64
C GLY A 32 -3.38 -5.99 1.10
N VAL A 33 -4.01 -7.15 0.93
CA VAL A 33 -3.37 -8.33 0.32
C VAL A 33 -3.03 -8.09 -1.16
N LEU A 34 -3.96 -7.55 -1.95
CA LEU A 34 -3.73 -7.20 -3.36
C LEU A 34 -2.58 -6.19 -3.52
N ALA A 35 -2.61 -5.10 -2.76
CA ALA A 35 -1.58 -4.06 -2.80
C ALA A 35 -0.20 -4.62 -2.39
N LYS A 36 -0.16 -5.51 -1.40
CA LYS A 36 1.07 -6.17 -0.94
C LYS A 36 1.64 -7.09 -2.04
N VAL A 37 0.83 -7.91 -2.70
CA VAL A 37 1.29 -8.76 -3.82
C VAL A 37 1.85 -7.92 -4.95
N TYR A 38 1.16 -6.83 -5.33
CA TYR A 38 1.64 -5.89 -6.33
C TYR A 38 3.00 -5.27 -5.96
N LEU A 39 3.12 -4.69 -4.76
CA LEU A 39 4.33 -4.00 -4.30
C LEU A 39 5.52 -4.97 -4.13
N ASP A 40 5.28 -6.19 -3.66
CA ASP A 40 6.30 -7.22 -3.54
C ASP A 40 6.82 -7.64 -4.93
N ALA A 41 5.92 -7.90 -5.88
CA ALA A 41 6.30 -8.24 -7.25
C ALA A 41 7.12 -7.13 -7.92
N LEU A 42 6.66 -5.89 -7.80
CA LEU A 42 7.37 -4.72 -8.33
C LEU A 42 8.76 -4.56 -7.69
N THR A 43 8.85 -4.70 -6.36
CA THR A 43 10.13 -4.59 -5.63
C THR A 43 11.09 -5.71 -6.02
N HIS A 44 10.57 -6.93 -6.18
CA HIS A 44 11.37 -8.08 -6.62
C HIS A 44 11.96 -7.86 -8.01
N MET A 45 11.14 -7.41 -8.98
CA MET A 45 11.60 -7.08 -10.34
C MET A 45 12.59 -5.90 -10.37
N ASN A 46 12.47 -4.97 -9.42
CA ASN A 46 13.40 -3.86 -9.25
C ASN A 46 14.58 -4.22 -8.31
N ASN A 47 15.17 -5.40 -8.52
CA ASN A 47 16.36 -5.90 -7.79
C ASN A 47 16.20 -5.92 -6.26
N GLY A 48 15.00 -6.24 -5.77
CA GLY A 48 14.70 -6.27 -4.33
C GLY A 48 14.67 -4.88 -3.66
N THR A 49 14.60 -3.81 -4.46
CA THR A 49 14.58 -2.43 -3.94
C THR A 49 13.34 -1.68 -4.41
N ARG A 50 12.86 -0.73 -3.61
CA ARG A 50 11.73 0.11 -4.02
C ARG A 50 12.07 0.94 -5.26
N VAL A 51 11.08 1.16 -6.12
CA VAL A 51 11.20 2.14 -7.21
C VAL A 51 11.30 3.54 -6.60
N ARG A 52 12.23 4.35 -7.10
CA ARG A 52 12.42 5.75 -6.67
C ARG A 52 12.06 6.75 -7.75
N ASP A 53 12.33 6.40 -9.00
CA ASP A 53 11.95 7.16 -10.18
C ASP A 53 10.90 6.36 -10.96
N PRO A 54 9.63 6.85 -11.04
CA PRO A 54 8.58 6.16 -11.77
C PRO A 54 8.82 6.10 -13.29
N TYR A 55 9.74 6.91 -13.81
CA TYR A 55 10.06 7.00 -15.25
C TYR A 55 11.39 6.33 -15.61
N ALA A 56 12.04 5.66 -14.65
CA ALA A 56 13.26 4.92 -14.94
C ALA A 56 13.00 3.76 -15.91
N GLU A 57 14.07 3.33 -16.57
CA GLU A 57 14.02 2.24 -17.54
C GLU A 57 13.37 0.98 -16.95
N ASN A 58 12.53 0.32 -17.74
CA ASN A 58 11.78 -0.89 -17.39
C ASN A 58 10.76 -0.77 -16.24
N VAL A 59 10.68 0.34 -15.52
CA VAL A 59 9.71 0.50 -14.41
C VAL A 59 8.27 0.37 -14.88
N ALA A 60 7.91 0.97 -16.02
CA ALA A 60 6.57 0.84 -16.58
C ALA A 60 6.22 -0.62 -16.91
N TYR A 61 7.18 -1.37 -17.46
CA TYR A 61 7.03 -2.79 -17.74
C TYR A 61 6.87 -3.61 -16.44
N TYR A 62 7.69 -3.35 -15.42
CA TYR A 62 7.57 -4.02 -14.13
C TYR A 62 6.25 -3.75 -13.42
N LYS A 63 5.70 -2.53 -13.54
CA LYS A 63 4.38 -2.20 -12.99
C LYS A 63 3.28 -3.01 -13.67
N GLU A 64 3.30 -3.12 -15.00
CA GLU A 64 2.32 -3.93 -15.72
C GLU A 64 2.44 -5.42 -15.36
N MET A 65 3.67 -5.96 -15.33
CA MET A 65 3.93 -7.33 -14.89
C MET A 65 3.43 -7.59 -13.45
N ALA A 66 3.60 -6.64 -12.54
CA ALA A 66 3.11 -6.77 -11.18
C ALA A 66 1.57 -6.79 -11.10
N LEU A 67 0.90 -6.05 -11.98
CA LEU A 67 -0.56 -6.13 -12.13
C LEU A 67 -1.01 -7.47 -12.73
N GLU A 68 -0.28 -8.00 -13.71
CA GLU A 68 -0.56 -9.34 -14.28
C GLU A 68 -0.42 -10.44 -13.22
N ILE A 69 0.62 -10.38 -12.39
CA ILE A 69 0.78 -11.30 -11.26
C ILE A 69 -0.43 -11.25 -10.32
N CYS A 70 -1.03 -10.07 -10.10
CA CYS A 70 -2.24 -9.96 -9.29
C CYS A 70 -3.45 -10.67 -9.93
N GLU A 71 -3.63 -10.58 -11.25
CA GLU A 71 -4.69 -11.34 -11.96
C GLU A 71 -4.50 -12.84 -11.81
N GLU A 72 -3.28 -13.33 -12.02
CA GLU A 72 -2.96 -14.75 -11.95
C GLU A 72 -3.10 -15.31 -10.53
N THR A 73 -2.70 -14.51 -9.52
CA THR A 73 -2.71 -14.93 -8.11
C THR A 73 -4.13 -14.98 -7.53
N PHE A 74 -5.05 -14.14 -8.02
CA PHE A 74 -6.39 -13.98 -7.46
C PHE A 74 -7.51 -14.30 -8.45
N PRO A 75 -7.60 -15.53 -9.00
CA PRO A 75 -8.61 -15.89 -9.99
C PRO A 75 -10.06 -15.86 -9.46
N GLY A 76 -10.23 -15.89 -8.14
CA GLY A 76 -11.53 -15.76 -7.47
C GLY A 76 -11.96 -14.32 -7.21
N VAL A 77 -11.09 -13.34 -7.46
CA VAL A 77 -11.41 -11.91 -7.34
C VAL A 77 -11.80 -11.42 -8.73
N LYS A 78 -12.87 -10.62 -8.79
CA LYS A 78 -13.29 -9.99 -10.04
C LYS A 78 -12.40 -8.77 -10.28
N TYR A 79 -11.73 -8.72 -11.44
CA TYR A 79 -10.94 -7.56 -11.84
C TYR A 79 -9.80 -7.13 -10.88
N PRO A 80 -8.90 -8.05 -10.44
CA PRO A 80 -7.75 -7.76 -9.58
C PRO A 80 -6.94 -6.52 -9.97
N LYS A 81 -6.63 -6.30 -11.26
CA LYS A 81 -5.86 -5.10 -11.67
C LYS A 81 -6.61 -3.82 -11.29
N GLN A 82 -7.89 -3.73 -11.66
CA GLN A 82 -8.70 -2.56 -11.37
C GLN A 82 -8.89 -2.35 -9.87
N GLU A 83 -8.93 -3.42 -9.09
CA GLU A 83 -9.01 -3.35 -7.62
C GLU A 83 -7.74 -2.76 -6.98
N VAL A 84 -6.55 -3.12 -7.49
CA VAL A 84 -5.29 -2.49 -7.07
C VAL A 84 -5.32 -0.99 -7.36
N GLU A 85 -5.63 -0.59 -8.59
CA GLU A 85 -5.72 0.83 -8.97
C GLU A 85 -6.77 1.58 -8.13
N ARG A 86 -7.92 0.94 -7.88
CA ARG A 86 -9.02 1.52 -7.08
C ARG A 86 -8.57 1.84 -5.67
N GLY A 87 -7.81 0.96 -5.03
CA GLY A 87 -7.36 1.25 -3.67
C GLY A 87 -6.25 2.30 -3.62
N PHE A 88 -5.41 2.44 -4.65
CA PHE A 88 -4.51 3.60 -4.76
C PHE A 88 -5.27 4.93 -4.91
N ARG A 89 -6.38 4.95 -5.67
CA ARG A 89 -7.27 6.12 -5.72
C ARG A 89 -7.95 6.39 -4.37
N PHE A 90 -8.35 5.34 -3.66
CA PHE A 90 -8.91 5.49 -2.31
C PHE A 90 -7.88 6.08 -1.32
N TRP A 91 -6.62 5.68 -1.45
CA TRP A 91 -5.53 6.25 -0.67
C TRP A 91 -5.36 7.76 -0.93
N ASP A 92 -5.50 8.23 -2.18
CA ASP A 92 -5.48 9.68 -2.48
C ASP A 92 -6.57 10.45 -1.73
N VAL A 93 -7.78 9.92 -1.71
CA VAL A 93 -8.92 10.53 -0.98
C VAL A 93 -8.65 10.52 0.53
N THR A 94 -8.11 9.43 1.05
CA THR A 94 -7.76 9.30 2.48
C THR A 94 -6.69 10.32 2.87
N LEU A 95 -5.64 10.46 2.07
CA LEU A 95 -4.57 11.43 2.31
C LEU A 95 -5.09 12.86 2.25
N LEU A 96 -5.97 13.17 1.29
CA LEU A 96 -6.60 14.49 1.20
C LEU A 96 -7.44 14.79 2.45
N ALA A 97 -8.24 13.83 2.92
CA ALA A 97 -9.02 13.98 4.14
C ALA A 97 -8.13 14.21 5.37
N MET A 98 -7.03 13.45 5.49
CA MET A 98 -6.06 13.62 6.58
C MET A 98 -5.40 15.01 6.56
N ARG A 99 -5.03 15.52 5.37
CA ARG A 99 -4.51 16.88 5.20
C ARG A 99 -5.53 17.93 5.64
N GLN A 100 -6.79 17.76 5.26
CA GLN A 100 -7.87 18.67 5.65
C GLN A 100 -8.06 18.67 7.17
N LEU A 101 -8.19 17.49 7.80
CA LEU A 101 -8.34 17.37 9.25
C LEU A 101 -7.14 17.96 10.02
N HIS A 102 -5.93 17.80 9.49
CA HIS A 102 -4.76 18.43 10.07
C HIS A 102 -4.82 19.96 9.97
N SER A 103 -5.26 20.51 8.83
CA SER A 103 -5.44 21.96 8.67
C SER A 103 -6.46 22.57 9.63
N GLU A 104 -7.44 21.78 10.08
CA GLU A 104 -8.45 22.14 11.07
C GLU A 104 -7.98 21.90 12.53
N GLY A 105 -6.76 21.41 12.74
CA GLY A 105 -6.21 21.10 14.06
C GLY A 105 -6.79 19.84 14.71
N ALA A 106 -7.56 19.02 13.96
CA ALA A 106 -8.16 17.78 14.45
C ALA A 106 -7.17 16.60 14.48
N VAL A 107 -6.01 16.72 13.82
CA VAL A 107 -4.98 15.69 13.72
C VAL A 107 -3.61 16.25 14.12
N LEU A 108 -2.89 15.49 14.95
CA LEU A 108 -1.52 15.78 15.38
C LEU A 108 -0.53 15.79 14.20
N GLN A 109 0.48 16.67 14.28
CA GLN A 109 1.55 16.78 13.28
C GLN A 109 2.22 15.42 13.02
N GLU A 110 2.55 14.69 14.08
CA GLU A 110 3.24 13.39 13.97
C GLU A 110 2.45 12.34 13.19
N LEU A 111 1.11 12.44 13.18
CA LEU A 111 0.27 11.53 12.43
C LEU A 111 0.26 11.89 10.95
N ILE A 112 0.07 13.17 10.59
CA ILE A 112 0.08 13.58 9.19
C ILE A 112 1.46 13.35 8.54
N ASP A 113 2.55 13.55 9.28
CA ASP A 113 3.90 13.28 8.80
C ASP A 113 4.09 11.80 8.40
N GLN A 114 3.41 10.88 9.09
CA GLN A 114 3.43 9.46 8.73
C GLN A 114 2.68 9.18 7.43
N PHE A 115 1.55 9.83 7.20
CA PHE A 115 0.79 9.72 5.95
C PHE A 115 1.58 10.31 4.77
N GLU A 116 2.20 11.48 4.94
CA GLU A 116 3.07 12.08 3.93
C GLU A 116 4.30 11.21 3.63
N ALA A 117 4.90 10.62 4.67
CA ALA A 117 5.99 9.67 4.49
C ALA A 117 5.53 8.39 3.75
N ALA A 118 4.36 7.86 4.08
CA ALA A 118 3.81 6.71 3.33
C ALA A 118 3.58 7.08 1.86
N GLU A 119 3.01 8.26 1.61
CA GLU A 119 2.78 8.75 0.25
C GLU A 119 4.07 8.91 -0.55
N ALA A 120 5.09 9.56 0.02
CA ALA A 120 6.39 9.71 -0.63
C ALA A 120 7.07 8.36 -0.90
N TRP A 121 6.75 7.32 -0.13
CA TRP A 121 7.22 5.96 -0.39
C TRP A 121 6.43 5.32 -1.53
N LEU A 122 5.10 5.42 -1.52
CA LEU A 122 4.21 4.77 -2.51
C LEU A 122 4.24 5.41 -3.89
N LYS A 123 4.32 6.75 -3.96
CA LYS A 123 4.12 7.54 -5.18
C LYS A 123 4.89 7.05 -6.41
N PRO A 124 6.18 6.68 -6.34
CA PRO A 124 6.91 6.17 -7.50
C PRO A 124 6.45 4.77 -7.97
N MET A 125 5.89 3.98 -7.05
CA MET A 125 5.49 2.58 -7.26
C MET A 125 4.04 2.42 -7.67
N ARG A 126 3.24 3.49 -7.70
CA ARG A 126 1.83 3.40 -8.09
C ARG A 126 1.68 2.89 -9.54
N PRO A 127 0.66 2.07 -9.83
CA PRO A 127 0.32 1.66 -11.18
C PRO A 127 -0.05 2.87 -12.05
#